data_AF-A0A6P1Y9Q6-F1
#
_entry.id   AF-A0A6P1Y9Q6-F1
#
_cell.length_a   1.000
_cell.length_b   1.000
_cell.length_c   1.000
_cell.angle_alpha   90.00
_cell.angle_beta   90.00
_cell.angle_gamma   90.00
#
_symmetry.space_group_name_H-M   'P 1'
#
loop_
_entity.id
_entity.type
_entity.pdbx_description
1 polymer ?
#
loop_
_entity_poly.entity_id
_entity_poly.type
_entity_poly.pdbx_seq_one_letter_code
_entity_poly.pdbx_strand_id
1 'polypeptide(L)'
;MKRLTAKRKLKRKCIDCNTNFKKGDIYYKAREVFEEDGCVYANEYVICPKCKWKEEKHRERFEKFQKSCEHPEWAIDTRYDYIPGECVKEPRYDYCRLCGTIL
;
A
#
# COMPACT_ATOMS: atom_id res chain seq x y z
N MET A 1 0.13 -6.83 9.83
CA MET A 1 -0.40 -8.14 9.38
C MET A 1 -0.08 -9.22 10.40
N LYS A 2 -0.98 -10.18 10.63
CA LYS A 2 -0.76 -11.28 11.59
C LYS A 2 -0.17 -12.51 10.89
N ARG A 3 0.93 -13.04 11.40
CA ARG A 3 1.50 -14.33 10.96
C ARG A 3 0.65 -15.49 11.49
N LEU A 4 0.30 -16.42 10.60
CA LEU A 4 -0.53 -17.58 10.89
C LEU A 4 0.03 -18.83 10.19
N THR A 5 -0.37 -20.00 10.69
CA THR A 5 -0.08 -21.30 10.07
C THR A 5 -1.38 -21.93 9.58
N ALA A 6 -1.39 -22.41 8.34
CA ALA A 6 -2.55 -23.00 7.73
C ALA A 6 -2.89 -24.37 8.36
N LYS A 7 -3.99 -24.46 9.10
CA LYS A 7 -4.46 -25.73 9.70
C LYS A 7 -4.98 -26.73 8.65
N ARG A 8 -5.33 -26.23 7.47
CA ARG A 8 -5.83 -26.96 6.29
C ARG A 8 -5.45 -26.20 5.01
N LYS A 9 -5.64 -26.80 3.84
CA LYS A 9 -5.52 -26.09 2.55
C LYS A 9 -6.43 -24.86 2.56
N LEU A 10 -5.88 -23.67 2.29
CA LEU A 10 -6.69 -22.45 2.20
C LEU A 10 -7.38 -22.39 0.84
N LYS A 11 -8.63 -21.91 0.82
CA LYS A 11 -9.35 -21.60 -0.43
C LYS A 11 -8.78 -20.33 -1.08
N ARG A 12 -8.31 -19.38 -0.27
CA ARG A 12 -7.70 -18.12 -0.70
C ARG A 12 -6.26 -18.35 -1.15
N LYS A 13 -5.82 -17.54 -2.11
CA LYS A 13 -4.47 -17.51 -2.66
C LYS A 13 -3.77 -16.23 -2.22
N CYS A 14 -2.44 -16.21 -2.30
CA CYS A 14 -1.68 -14.98 -2.06
C CYS A 14 -2.16 -13.87 -2.99
N ILE A 15 -2.49 -12.69 -2.45
CA ILE A 15 -2.97 -11.56 -3.28
C ILE A 15 -1.93 -11.11 -4.31
N ASP A 16 -0.64 -11.13 -3.96
CA ASP A 16 0.41 -10.61 -4.85
C ASP A 16 0.87 -11.58 -5.95
N CYS A 17 0.97 -12.88 -5.63
CA CYS A 17 1.58 -13.87 -6.52
C CYS A 17 0.67 -15.06 -6.87
N ASN A 18 -0.57 -15.08 -6.38
CA ASN A 18 -1.54 -16.14 -6.60
C ASN A 18 -1.12 -17.55 -6.16
N THR A 19 -0.07 -17.68 -5.34
CA THR A 19 0.34 -18.97 -4.79
C THR A 19 -0.72 -19.53 -3.84
N ASN A 20 -0.99 -20.83 -3.96
CA ASN A 20 -1.89 -21.58 -3.09
C ASN A 20 -1.21 -21.94 -1.76
N PHE A 21 -2.01 -22.03 -0.68
CA PHE A 21 -1.51 -22.47 0.63
C PHE A 21 -2.03 -23.87 0.99
N LYS A 22 -1.11 -24.76 1.36
CA LYS A 22 -1.34 -26.11 1.88
C LYS A 22 -1.38 -26.10 3.41
N LYS A 23 -1.80 -27.23 4.00
CA LYS A 23 -1.71 -27.43 5.45
C LYS A 23 -0.24 -27.34 5.89
N GLY A 24 0.02 -26.58 6.95
CA GLY A 24 1.36 -26.33 7.48
C GLY A 24 2.02 -25.05 6.94
N ASP A 25 1.53 -24.49 5.84
CA ASP A 25 2.13 -23.28 5.27
C ASP A 25 1.94 -22.08 6.18
N ILE A 26 2.99 -21.25 6.26
CA ILE A 26 2.93 -19.95 6.91
C ILE A 26 2.30 -18.95 5.93
N TYR A 27 1.41 -18.11 6.44
CA TYR A 27 0.84 -17.00 5.69
C TYR A 27 0.61 -15.81 6.61
N TYR A 28 0.47 -14.64 6.02
CA TYR A 28 0.15 -13.40 6.70
C TYR A 28 -1.27 -12.99 6.34
N LYS A 29 -2.04 -12.59 7.34
CA LYS A 29 -3.43 -12.16 7.15
C LYS A 29 -3.60 -10.70 7.58
N ALA A 30 -4.28 -9.93 6.76
CA ALA A 30 -4.74 -8.59 7.03
C ALA A 30 -6.26 -8.54 6.89
N ARG A 31 -6.91 -7.72 7.71
CA ARG A 31 -8.32 -7.38 7.55
C ARG A 31 -8.42 -5.86 7.60
N GLU A 32 -9.05 -5.29 6.60
CA GLU A 32 -9.35 -3.86 6.52
C GLU A 32 -10.86 -3.71 6.54
N VAL A 33 -11.35 -2.84 7.41
CA VAL A 33 -12.77 -2.52 7.54
C VAL A 33 -12.89 -1.02 7.37
N PHE A 34 -13.73 -0.59 6.43
CA PHE A 34 -13.96 0.82 6.14
C PHE A 34 -15.44 1.04 5.83
N GLU A 35 -15.88 2.27 6.04
CA GLU A 35 -17.23 2.72 5.74
C GLU A 35 -17.17 3.64 4.51
N GLU A 36 -18.03 3.39 3.53
CA GLU A 36 -18.15 4.18 2.31
C GLU A 36 -19.64 4.22 1.93
N ASP A 37 -20.17 5.40 1.60
CA ASP A 37 -21.58 5.62 1.28
C ASP A 37 -22.57 5.06 2.32
N GLY A 38 -22.22 5.14 3.61
CA GLY A 38 -23.02 4.60 4.72
C GLY A 38 -23.06 3.07 4.81
N CYS A 39 -22.26 2.39 4.00
CA CYS A 39 -22.12 0.94 3.98
C CYS A 39 -20.78 0.51 4.61
N VAL A 40 -20.79 -0.56 5.40
CA VAL A 40 -19.58 -1.12 6.01
C VAL A 40 -19.01 -2.24 5.14
N TYR A 41 -17.79 -2.04 4.65
CA TYR A 41 -17.04 -3.01 3.86
C TYR A 41 -15.95 -3.66 4.69
N ALA A 42 -15.71 -4.95 4.46
CA ALA A 42 -14.64 -5.69 5.12
C ALA A 42 -13.86 -6.54 4.11
N ASN A 43 -12.62 -6.14 3.86
CA ASN A 43 -11.70 -6.85 2.99
C ASN A 43 -10.72 -7.69 3.81
N GLU A 44 -10.43 -8.89 3.33
CA GLU A 44 -9.47 -9.78 3.94
C GLU A 44 -8.45 -10.26 2.91
N TYR A 45 -7.18 -10.00 3.20
CA TYR A 45 -6.07 -10.35 2.32
C TYR A 45 -5.16 -11.37 2.99
N VAL A 46 -4.67 -12.31 2.19
CA VAL A 46 -3.64 -13.27 2.61
C VAL A 46 -2.40 -13.12 1.74
N ILE A 47 -1.23 -13.10 2.37
CA ILE A 47 0.06 -12.89 1.71
C ILE A 47 1.02 -14.02 2.09
N CYS A 48 1.78 -14.52 1.12
CA CYS A 48 2.79 -15.55 1.38
C CYS A 48 4.09 -14.95 1.95
N PRO A 49 4.92 -15.74 2.65
CA PRO A 49 6.13 -15.21 3.28
C PRO A 49 7.10 -14.53 2.31
N LYS A 50 7.21 -15.06 1.08
CA LYS A 50 8.07 -14.48 0.04
C LYS A 50 7.62 -13.07 -0.37
N CYS A 51 6.32 -12.88 -0.61
CA CYS A 51 5.79 -11.58 -0.99
C CYS A 51 5.83 -10.60 0.18
N LYS A 52 5.57 -11.08 1.40
CA LYS A 52 5.68 -10.24 2.59
C LYS A 52 7.10 -9.69 2.76
N TRP A 53 8.11 -10.56 2.65
CA TRP A 53 9.51 -10.14 2.73
C TRP A 53 9.88 -9.14 1.62
N LYS A 54 9.40 -9.34 0.39
CA LYS A 54 9.64 -8.40 -0.72
C LYS A 54 9.04 -7.02 -0.45
N GLU A 55 7.80 -6.96 0.03
CA GLU A 55 7.13 -5.71 0.41
C GLU A 55 7.89 -4.99 1.52
N GLU A 56 8.30 -5.71 2.56
CA GLU A 56 9.10 -5.15 3.66
C GLU A 56 10.44 -4.61 3.17
N LYS A 57 11.17 -5.37 2.35
CA LYS A 57 12.44 -4.88 1.75
C LYS A 57 12.26 -3.74 0.77
N HIS A 58 11.16 -3.70 0.04
CA HIS A 58 10.85 -2.56 -0.82
C HIS A 58 10.61 -1.30 0.03
N ARG A 59 9.77 -1.40 1.06
CA ARG A 59 9.49 -0.31 2.00
C ARG A 59 10.76 0.18 2.71
N GLU A 60 11.61 -0.71 3.24
CA GLU A 60 12.88 -0.32 3.85
C GLU A 60 13.78 0.47 2.89
N ARG A 61 13.88 0.04 1.62
CA ARG A 61 14.67 0.75 0.60
C ARG A 61 14.05 2.10 0.27
N PHE A 62 12.73 2.16 0.18
CA PHE A 62 12.01 3.39 -0.10
C PHE A 62 12.16 4.42 1.03
N GLU A 63 12.02 4.01 2.29
CA GLU A 63 12.22 4.88 3.46
C GLU A 63 13.66 5.43 3.54
N LYS A 64 14.66 4.62 3.15
CA LYS A 64 16.05 5.09 3.03
C LYS A 64 16.22 6.10 1.89
N PHE A 65 15.66 5.79 0.72
CA PHE A 65 15.69 6.67 -0.44
C PHE A 65 15.01 8.01 -0.17
N GLN A 66 13.88 8.01 0.53
CA GLN A 66 13.14 9.23 0.88
C GLN A 66 14.00 10.21 1.72
N LYS A 67 14.86 9.69 2.61
CA LYS A 67 15.79 10.50 3.42
C LYS A 67 16.96 11.08 2.62
N SER A 68 17.32 10.46 1.50
CA SER A 68 18.45 10.85 0.66
C SER A 68 18.01 11.39 -0.70
N CYS A 69 16.74 11.73 -0.86
CA CYS A 69 16.22 12.22 -2.13
C CYS A 69 16.72 13.65 -2.37
N GLU A 70 17.30 13.89 -3.54
CA GLU A 70 17.80 15.22 -3.94
C GLU A 70 16.71 16.12 -4.51
N HIS A 71 15.51 15.59 -4.74
CA HIS A 71 14.36 16.31 -5.32
C HIS A 71 14.71 17.06 -6.62
N PRO A 72 15.12 16.36 -7.68
CA PRO A 72 15.48 17.02 -8.92
C PRO A 72 14.28 17.76 -9.50
N GLU A 73 14.49 18.91 -10.13
CA GLU A 73 13.40 19.80 -10.59
C GLU A 73 12.38 19.09 -11.50
N TRP A 74 12.84 18.19 -12.39
CA TRP A 74 11.95 17.40 -13.26
C TRP A 74 11.02 16.45 -12.49
N ALA A 75 11.34 16.12 -11.24
CA ALA A 75 10.55 15.24 -10.39
C ALA A 75 9.55 16.01 -9.50
N ILE A 76 9.61 17.34 -9.47
CA ILE A 76 8.66 18.18 -8.72
C ILE A 76 7.36 18.27 -9.52
N ASP A 77 6.23 18.10 -8.83
CA ASP A 77 4.90 18.24 -9.40
C ASP A 77 4.00 18.97 -8.39
N THR A 78 2.98 19.66 -8.89
CA THR A 78 2.09 20.46 -8.06
C THR A 78 0.80 19.69 -7.82
N ARG A 79 0.41 19.55 -6.55
CA ARG A 79 -0.89 18.95 -6.19
C ARG A 79 -1.98 20.00 -6.39
N TYR A 80 -2.98 19.67 -7.20
CA TYR A 80 -4.16 20.49 -7.41
C TYR A 80 -5.38 19.86 -6.76
N ASP A 81 -6.07 20.61 -5.90
CA ASP A 81 -7.31 20.21 -5.26
C ASP A 81 -8.46 21.13 -5.71
N TYR A 82 -9.70 20.66 -5.59
CA TYR A 82 -10.88 21.46 -5.94
C TYR A 82 -11.18 22.49 -4.85
N ILE A 83 -11.54 23.70 -5.26
CA ILE A 83 -12.07 24.73 -4.35
C ILE A 83 -13.46 24.27 -3.90
N PRO A 84 -13.74 24.20 -2.58
CA PRO A 84 -15.05 23.78 -2.09
C PRO A 84 -16.19 24.62 -2.70
N GLY A 85 -17.11 23.96 -3.41
CA GLY A 85 -18.25 24.63 -4.05
C GLY A 85 -17.99 25.13 -5.47
N GLU A 86 -16.78 24.97 -6.02
CA GLU A 86 -16.46 25.34 -7.39
C GLU A 86 -16.00 24.11 -8.21
N CYS A 87 -16.18 24.17 -9.53
CA CYS A 87 -15.63 23.16 -10.46
C CYS A 87 -14.20 23.51 -10.94
N VAL A 88 -13.50 24.38 -10.21
CA VAL A 88 -12.15 24.85 -10.52
C VAL A 88 -11.16 24.27 -9.51
N LYS A 89 -9.94 23.96 -9.96
CA LYS A 89 -8.85 23.46 -9.12
C LYS A 89 -7.81 24.54 -8.85
N GLU A 90 -7.28 24.57 -7.64
CA GLU A 90 -6.18 25.45 -7.23
C GLU A 90 -4.92 24.65 -6.85
N PRO A 91 -3.71 25.19 -7.12
CA PRO A 91 -2.48 24.58 -6.66
C PRO A 91 -2.36 24.68 -5.14
N ARG A 92 -2.15 23.54 -4.47
CA ARG A 92 -2.12 23.48 -3.00
C ARG A 92 -0.70 23.41 -2.44
N TYR A 93 0.15 22.57 -3.01
CA TYR A 93 1.56 22.42 -2.63
C TYR A 93 2.34 21.69 -3.72
N ASP A 94 3.65 21.90 -3.73
CA ASP A 94 4.57 21.14 -4.58
C ASP A 94 5.07 19.91 -3.84
N TYR A 95 5.24 18.81 -4.56
CA TYR A 95 5.75 17.57 -4.00
C TYR A 95 6.68 16.87 -4.98
N CYS A 96 7.64 16.13 -4.44
CA CYS A 96 8.49 15.29 -5.26
C CYS A 96 7.78 13.97 -5.59
N ARG A 97 7.62 13.67 -6.88
CA ARG A 97 6.99 12.43 -7.36
C ARG A 97 7.79 11.16 -7.05
N LEU A 98 9.08 11.29 -6.75
CA LEU A 98 9.93 10.14 -6.45
C LEU A 98 9.79 9.68 -4.99
N CYS A 99 9.81 10.62 -4.05
CA CYS A 99 9.82 10.31 -2.62
C CYS A 99 8.52 10.68 -1.90
N GLY A 100 7.63 11.47 -2.53
CA GLY A 100 6.37 11.92 -1.96
C GLY A 100 6.51 13.05 -0.93
N THR A 101 7.71 13.58 -0.71
CA THR A 101 7.94 14.71 0.21
C THR A 101 7.34 15.99 -0.37
N ILE A 102 6.59 16.71 0.46
CA ILE A 102 6.09 18.06 0.17
C ILE A 102 7.26 19.03 0.31
N LEU A 103 7.44 19.90 -0.68
CA LEU A 103 8.53 20.88 -0.75
C LEU A 103 8.10 22.26 -0.25
#